data_AF-A0A453QAT9-F1
#
_entry.id   AF-A0A453QAT9-F1
#
_cell.length_a   1.000
_cell.length_b   1.000
_cell.length_c   1.000
_cell.angle_alpha   90.00
_cell.angle_beta   90.00
_cell.angle_gamma   90.00
#
_symmetry.space_group_name_H-M   'P 1'
#
loop_
_entity.id
_entity.type
_entity.pdbx_description
1 polymer ?
#
loop_
_entity_poly.entity_id
_entity_poly.type
_entity_poly.pdbx_seq_one_letter_code
_entity_poly.pdbx_strand_id
1 'polypeptide(L)'
;MKKSTTIEQEKKKSTGSGSKETGRGQKRTADDAISAIDRLADASLSIAEAKKTVAQQNEAYSVKSCMAILNSMSNLDPKEKLKAVKAFTDGDKRAIFIEMDDETRKLWILDP
;
A
#
# COMPACT_ATOMS: atom_id res chain seq x y z
N MET A 1 65.08 -16.03 -9.56
CA MET A 1 64.21 -15.57 -10.66
C MET A 1 63.07 -16.56 -10.85
N LYS A 2 61.85 -16.01 -10.95
CA LYS A 2 60.62 -16.54 -11.56
C LYS A 2 59.88 -17.74 -10.90
N LYS A 3 58.64 -17.41 -10.55
CA LYS A 3 57.50 -18.23 -10.11
C LYS A 3 57.09 -19.23 -11.19
N SER A 4 56.41 -20.32 -10.80
CA SER A 4 55.13 -20.75 -11.43
C SER A 4 54.46 -21.80 -10.55
N THR A 5 53.29 -21.43 -10.04
CA THR A 5 52.34 -22.30 -9.33
C THR A 5 51.32 -22.77 -10.36
N THR A 6 51.26 -24.08 -10.61
CA THR A 6 50.14 -24.70 -11.33
C THR A 6 49.25 -25.36 -10.29
N ILE A 7 48.00 -24.89 -10.19
CA ILE A 7 46.98 -25.43 -9.31
C ILE A 7 46.25 -26.53 -10.09
N GLU A 8 46.43 -27.79 -9.68
CA GLU A 8 45.61 -28.91 -10.11
C GLU A 8 44.28 -28.88 -9.34
N GLN A 9 43.17 -28.87 -10.07
CA GLN A 9 41.82 -28.85 -9.51
C GLN A 9 41.46 -30.23 -8.94
N GLU A 10 41.49 -30.35 -7.62
CA GLU A 10 40.85 -31.49 -6.94
C GLU A 10 39.31 -31.37 -6.99
N LYS A 11 38.75 -32.39 -7.63
CA LYS A 11 37.35 -32.82 -7.68
C LYS A 11 36.65 -32.73 -6.32
N LYS A 12 35.86 -31.67 -6.10
CA LYS A 12 34.82 -31.67 -5.06
C LYS A 12 33.46 -31.97 -5.67
N LYS A 13 32.96 -33.14 -5.26
CA LYS A 13 31.61 -33.69 -5.36
C LYS A 13 30.55 -32.59 -5.21
N SER A 14 30.02 -32.13 -6.34
CA SER A 14 28.76 -31.39 -6.36
C SER A 14 27.68 -32.36 -5.90
N THR A 15 27.15 -32.13 -4.70
CA THR A 15 25.85 -32.66 -4.29
C THR A 15 24.81 -32.03 -5.22
N GLY A 16 24.63 -32.68 -6.38
CA GLY A 16 23.41 -32.54 -7.15
C GLY A 16 22.27 -32.93 -6.23
N SER A 17 21.53 -31.92 -5.76
CA SER A 17 20.30 -32.13 -5.04
C SER A 17 19.32 -32.70 -6.05
N GLY A 18 19.31 -34.04 -6.12
CA GLY A 18 18.35 -34.79 -6.91
C GLY A 18 16.97 -34.38 -6.41
N SER A 19 16.26 -33.64 -7.25
CA SER A 19 14.82 -33.47 -7.16
C SER A 19 14.23 -34.88 -7.24
N LYS A 20 14.01 -35.50 -6.08
CA LYS A 20 13.24 -36.73 -5.98
C LYS A 20 11.81 -36.35 -6.32
N GLU A 21 11.37 -36.81 -7.48
CA GLU A 21 9.98 -36.80 -7.91
C GLU A 21 9.07 -37.13 -6.74
N THR A 22 8.18 -36.19 -6.42
CA THR A 22 6.99 -36.48 -5.64
C THR A 22 5.80 -36.38 -6.57
N GLY A 23 5.13 -37.51 -6.76
CA GLY A 23 3.76 -37.57 -7.28
C GLY A 23 3.63 -37.52 -8.79
N ARG A 24 3.25 -38.67 -9.37
CA ARG A 24 2.52 -38.81 -10.63
C ARG A 24 1.73 -37.54 -10.98
N GLY A 25 2.08 -36.93 -12.12
CA GLY A 25 1.47 -35.69 -12.60
C GLY A 25 -0.05 -35.73 -12.58
N GLN A 26 -0.64 -34.90 -11.72
CA GLN A 26 -2.05 -34.57 -11.82
C GLN A 26 -2.22 -33.80 -13.13
N LYS A 27 -2.86 -34.46 -14.12
CA LYS A 27 -3.17 -33.82 -15.40
C LYS A 27 -4.09 -32.65 -15.10
N ARG A 28 -3.60 -31.41 -15.26
CA ARG A 28 -4.46 -30.22 -15.23
C ARG A 28 -5.51 -30.42 -16.31
N THR A 29 -6.76 -30.46 -15.89
CA THR A 29 -7.89 -30.62 -16.81
C THR A 29 -8.24 -29.26 -17.41
N ALA A 30 -9.01 -29.25 -18.50
CA ALA A 30 -9.54 -28.01 -19.04
C ALA A 30 -10.43 -27.29 -18.00
N ASP A 31 -11.13 -28.04 -17.16
CA ASP A 31 -11.97 -27.53 -16.08
C ASP A 31 -11.15 -26.80 -15.01
N ASP A 32 -9.99 -27.36 -14.62
CA ASP A 32 -9.06 -26.69 -13.69
C ASP A 32 -8.53 -25.38 -14.26
N ALA A 33 -8.29 -25.33 -15.58
CA ALA A 33 -7.82 -24.12 -16.25
C ALA A 33 -8.92 -23.04 -16.32
N ILE A 34 -10.16 -23.44 -16.58
CA ILE A 34 -11.33 -22.54 -16.58
C ILE A 34 -11.53 -21.95 -15.18
N SER A 35 -11.55 -22.80 -14.14
CA SER A 35 -11.67 -22.33 -12.76
C SER A 35 -10.53 -21.41 -12.33
N ALA A 36 -9.31 -21.65 -12.80
CA ALA A 36 -8.17 -20.77 -12.54
C ALA A 36 -8.31 -19.39 -13.21
N ILE A 37 -8.89 -19.33 -14.41
CA ILE A 37 -9.17 -18.08 -15.12
C ILE A 37 -10.24 -17.27 -14.38
N ASP A 38 -11.33 -17.92 -13.93
CA ASP A 38 -12.39 -17.24 -13.18
C ASP A 38 -11.84 -16.61 -11.89
N ARG A 39 -11.05 -17.38 -11.13
CA ARG A 39 -10.39 -16.87 -9.90
C ARG A 39 -9.43 -15.72 -10.20
N LEU A 40 -8.72 -15.77 -11.33
CA LEU A 40 -7.82 -14.69 -11.74
C LEU A 40 -8.60 -13.43 -12.12
N ALA A 41 -9.75 -13.58 -12.78
CA ALA A 41 -10.64 -12.48 -13.11
C ALA A 41 -11.19 -11.81 -11.85
N ASP A 42 -11.68 -12.61 -10.89
CA ASP A 42 -12.17 -12.11 -9.59
C ASP A 42 -11.09 -11.39 -8.79
N ALA A 43 -9.88 -11.98 -8.71
CA ALA A 43 -8.76 -11.36 -8.03
C ALA A 43 -8.34 -10.05 -8.71
N SER A 44 -8.36 -10.00 -10.05
CA SER A 44 -8.02 -8.80 -10.81
C SER A 44 -9.04 -7.68 -10.57
N LEU A 45 -10.33 -8.02 -10.52
CA LEU A 45 -11.40 -7.06 -10.21
C LEU A 45 -11.24 -6.53 -8.78
N SER A 46 -11.05 -7.43 -7.81
CA SER A 46 -10.84 -7.06 -6.40
C SER A 46 -9.62 -6.13 -6.21
N ILE A 47 -8.51 -6.41 -6.90
CA ILE A 47 -7.32 -5.53 -6.88
C ILE A 47 -7.63 -4.16 -7.50
N ALA A 48 -8.38 -4.11 -8.61
CA ALA A 48 -8.75 -2.86 -9.26
C ALA A 48 -9.66 -2.00 -8.37
N GLU A 49 -10.65 -2.62 -7.72
CA GLU A 49 -11.54 -1.96 -6.77
C GLU A 49 -10.78 -1.45 -5.54
N ALA A 50 -9.90 -2.27 -4.95
CA ALA A 50 -9.06 -1.85 -3.84
C ALA A 50 -8.19 -0.63 -4.20
N LYS A 51 -7.58 -0.62 -5.41
CA LYS A 51 -6.81 0.53 -5.90
C LYS A 51 -7.66 1.78 -6.06
N LYS A 52 -8.90 1.65 -6.55
CA LYS A 52 -9.84 2.76 -6.68
C LYS A 52 -10.21 3.33 -5.31
N THR A 53 -10.48 2.47 -4.33
CA THR A 53 -10.80 2.88 -2.95
C THR A 53 -9.63 3.65 -2.33
N VAL A 54 -8.39 3.13 -2.48
CA VAL A 54 -7.18 3.82 -1.98
C VAL A 54 -7.01 5.19 -2.65
N ALA A 55 -7.22 5.28 -3.96
CA ALA A 55 -7.13 6.55 -4.69
C ALA A 55 -8.20 7.55 -4.22
N GLN A 56 -9.45 7.10 -4.03
CA GLN A 56 -10.53 7.93 -3.51
C GLN A 56 -10.27 8.41 -2.08
N GLN A 57 -9.75 7.54 -1.21
CA GLN A 57 -9.35 7.92 0.15
C GLN A 57 -8.21 8.95 0.12
N ASN A 58 -7.21 8.77 -0.73
CA ASN A 58 -6.11 9.73 -0.84
C ASN A 58 -6.59 11.14 -1.27
N GLU A 59 -7.55 11.20 -2.20
CA GLU A 59 -8.20 12.46 -2.58
C GLU A 59 -9.07 13.03 -1.44
N ALA A 60 -9.82 12.17 -0.75
CA ALA A 60 -10.64 12.57 0.39
C ALA A 60 -9.78 13.22 1.49
N TYR A 61 -8.62 12.63 1.83
CA TYR A 61 -7.69 13.15 2.85
C TYR A 61 -6.65 14.14 2.32
N SER A 62 -6.89 14.72 1.15
CA SER A 62 -6.01 15.74 0.57
C SER A 62 -6.10 17.07 1.34
N VAL A 63 -5.03 17.86 1.29
CA VAL A 63 -5.03 19.23 1.84
C VAL A 63 -6.18 20.06 1.24
N LYS A 64 -6.49 19.85 -0.04
CA LYS A 64 -7.58 20.55 -0.73
C LYS A 64 -8.94 20.26 -0.08
N SER A 65 -9.21 19.01 0.26
CA SER A 65 -10.42 18.59 0.96
C SER A 65 -10.49 19.17 2.38
N CYS A 66 -9.39 19.11 3.14
CA CYS A 66 -9.32 19.74 4.46
C CYS A 66 -9.58 21.26 4.40
N MET A 67 -9.02 21.95 3.39
CA MET A 67 -9.25 23.37 3.18
C MET A 67 -10.70 23.69 2.83
N ALA A 68 -11.37 22.85 2.04
CA ALA A 68 -12.78 23.03 1.71
C ALA A 68 -13.65 22.99 2.96
N ILE A 69 -13.44 21.98 3.82
CA ILE A 69 -14.15 21.82 5.10
C ILE A 69 -13.83 23.01 6.04
N LEU A 70 -12.55 23.36 6.21
CA LEU A 70 -12.15 24.46 7.09
C LEU A 70 -12.77 25.80 6.66
N ASN A 71 -12.92 26.01 5.35
CA ASN A 71 -13.53 27.22 4.82
C ASN A 71 -15.06 27.21 4.92
N SER A 72 -15.72 26.04 4.94
CA SER A 72 -17.16 25.94 5.19
C SER A 72 -17.53 26.08 6.67
N MET A 73 -16.59 25.91 7.59
CA MET A 73 -16.81 26.13 9.02
C MET A 73 -17.03 27.63 9.31
N SER A 74 -18.20 27.95 9.84
CA SER A 74 -18.56 29.27 10.37
C SER A 74 -17.95 29.49 11.76
N ASN A 75 -17.73 30.76 12.11
CA ASN A 75 -17.25 31.20 13.43
C ASN A 75 -15.80 30.77 13.78
N LEU A 76 -14.93 30.66 12.79
CA LEU A 76 -13.48 30.52 13.02
C LEU A 76 -12.75 31.80 12.60
N ASP A 77 -11.94 32.32 13.51
CA ASP A 77 -11.09 33.48 13.25
C ASP A 77 -9.92 33.12 12.30
N PRO A 78 -9.36 34.10 11.57
CA PRO A 78 -8.22 33.86 10.68
C PRO A 78 -7.02 33.17 11.37
N LYS A 79 -6.79 33.45 12.66
CA LYS A 79 -5.73 32.82 13.45
C LYS A 79 -6.00 31.34 13.71
N GLU A 80 -7.24 30.96 13.97
CA GLU A 80 -7.66 29.59 14.20
C GLU A 80 -7.58 28.79 12.91
N LYS A 81 -8.06 29.37 11.80
CA LYS A 81 -7.88 28.77 10.47
C LYS A 81 -6.40 28.53 10.17
N LEU A 82 -5.52 29.50 10.47
CA LEU A 82 -4.09 29.34 10.25
C LEU A 82 -3.47 28.21 11.11
N LYS A 83 -3.95 27.99 12.34
CA LYS A 83 -3.53 26.84 13.16
C LYS A 83 -3.90 25.52 12.50
N ALA A 84 -5.14 25.38 12.04
CA ALA A 84 -5.62 24.19 11.34
C ALA A 84 -4.80 23.90 10.08
N VAL A 85 -4.52 24.94 9.26
CA VAL A 85 -3.71 24.81 8.04
C VAL A 85 -2.32 24.26 8.31
N LYS A 86 -1.67 24.66 9.40
CA LYS A 86 -0.35 24.13 9.78
C LYS A 86 -0.39 22.62 10.05
N ALA A 87 -1.49 22.15 10.64
CA ALA A 87 -1.67 20.74 10.96
C ALA A 87 -1.92 19.89 9.69
N PHE A 88 -2.46 20.46 8.61
CA PHE A 88 -2.69 19.74 7.36
C PHE A 88 -1.42 19.36 6.60
N THR A 89 -0.23 19.75 7.08
CA THR A 89 1.04 19.22 6.56
C THR A 89 1.22 17.73 6.90
N ASP A 90 0.63 17.29 7.99
CA ASP A 90 0.64 15.92 8.48
C ASP A 90 -0.57 15.13 7.94
N GLY A 91 -0.31 13.95 7.36
CA GLY A 91 -1.37 13.11 6.77
C GLY A 91 -2.34 12.53 7.79
N ASP A 92 -1.87 12.15 8.98
CA ASP A 92 -2.70 11.58 10.02
C ASP A 92 -3.61 12.66 10.62
N LYS A 93 -3.08 13.88 10.79
CA LYS A 93 -3.90 15.02 11.22
C LYS A 93 -4.99 15.38 10.20
N ARG A 94 -4.73 15.23 8.90
CA ARG A 94 -5.77 15.40 7.85
C ARG A 94 -6.87 14.35 7.98
N ALA A 95 -6.49 13.09 8.19
CA ALA A 95 -7.45 12.00 8.38
C ALA A 95 -8.32 12.24 9.61
N ILE A 96 -7.70 12.52 10.76
CA ILE A 96 -8.41 12.85 12.01
C ILE A 96 -9.38 14.02 11.78
N PHE A 97 -8.92 15.12 11.19
CA PHE A 97 -9.76 16.30 10.95
C PHE A 97 -11.00 16.00 10.09
N ILE A 98 -10.88 15.15 9.07
CA ILE A 98 -11.99 14.79 8.18
C ILE A 98 -12.99 13.86 8.86
N GLU A 99 -12.51 12.88 9.63
CA GLU A 99 -13.37 11.90 10.31
C GLU A 99 -14.13 12.49 11.51
N MET A 100 -13.62 13.57 12.11
CA MET A 100 -14.29 14.26 13.23
C MET A 100 -15.57 14.96 12.77
N ASP A 101 -16.59 14.99 13.65
CA ASP A 101 -17.76 15.84 13.47
C ASP A 101 -17.42 17.34 13.64
N ASP A 102 -18.34 18.21 13.23
CA ASP A 102 -18.12 19.66 13.18
C ASP A 102 -17.83 20.30 14.56
N GLU A 103 -18.42 19.81 15.65
CA GLU A 103 -18.21 20.38 16.99
C GLU A 103 -16.84 19.98 17.53
N THR A 104 -16.51 18.69 17.45
CA THR A 104 -15.22 18.17 17.91
C THR A 104 -14.08 18.75 17.08
N ARG A 105 -14.30 18.95 15.77
CA ARG A 105 -13.32 19.59 14.87
C ARG A 105 -13.02 21.03 15.29
N LYS A 106 -14.02 21.80 15.73
CA LYS A 106 -13.79 23.16 16.26
C LYS A 106 -12.92 23.13 17.51
N LEU A 107 -13.21 22.24 18.45
CA LEU A 107 -12.42 22.08 19.67
C LEU A 107 -10.97 21.71 19.37
N TRP A 108 -10.75 20.80 18.42
CA TRP A 108 -9.41 20.40 18.01
C TRP A 108 -8.59 21.54 17.40
N ILE A 109 -9.20 22.45 16.63
CA ILE A 109 -8.48 23.62 16.09
C ILE A 109 -7.96 24.53 17.21
N LEU A 110 -8.67 24.60 18.34
CA LEU A 110 -8.30 25.41 19.49
C LEU A 110 -7.15 24.78 20.28
N ASP A 111 -7.12 23.44 20.37
CA ASP A 111 -6.12 22.61 21.07
C ASP A 111 -5.72 21.35 20.26
N PRO A 112 -4.85 21.50 19.23
CA PRO A 112 -4.60 20.48 18.19
C PRO A 112 -3.51 19.43 18.49
#